data_AF-A0AAD9PWE9-F1
#
_entry.id   AF-A0AAD9PWE9-F1
#
_cell.length_a   1.000
_cell.length_b   1.000
_cell.length_c   1.000
_cell.angle_alpha   90.00
_cell.angle_beta   90.00
_cell.angle_gamma   90.00
#
_symmetry.space_group_name_H-M   'P 1'
#
loop_
_entity.id
_entity.type
_entity.pdbx_description
1 polymer ?
#
loop_
_entity_poly.entity_id
_entity_poly.type
_entity_poly.pdbx_seq_one_letter_code
_entity_poly.pdbx_strand_id
1 'polypeptide(L)'
;MNEDSNQLEVSESPADTTFDCYIHGTSPVKNARSSHRKYFNCILQKKDEAIRVVCFSSQKPTELTTLQVTKIPVRVTNFSKTNTGDINLDNQTKFTPLSNQPFAYSDTLTANGTVLISSLAQVAVEQLVTVKAEGMHVSGVKKTPTLCQRVLSKQEVTIRDPTSSVKVILWGSWVNSLQSNKTYLLQNLRVKTNKNERYLNTAKIEKFLFQEVEPFQVPLAEVDPTNETASITGKIVAVQQVTNTIACITCNKNVVPIPEDDTLALPRSTSQRRKRYEDNGHPCLTPLLKEKKSDAHLLFSTQLLMLLWKSLKQAIN
;
A
#
# COMPACT_ATOMS: atom_id res chain seq x y z
N MET A 1 -52.81 -33.34 -18.77
CA MET A 1 -51.54 -33.31 -19.51
C MET A 1 -51.26 -31.86 -19.89
N ASN A 2 -50.00 -31.45 -19.70
CA ASN A 2 -49.42 -30.10 -19.80
C ASN A 2 -49.79 -29.23 -18.59
N GLU A 3 -49.00 -29.18 -17.51
CA GLU A 3 -47.57 -28.78 -17.40
C GLU A 3 -47.29 -27.49 -18.17
N ASP A 4 -47.31 -26.38 -17.45
CA ASP A 4 -46.41 -25.27 -17.73
C ASP A 4 -45.93 -24.64 -16.42
N SER A 5 -44.61 -24.50 -16.38
CA SER A 5 -43.80 -24.43 -15.17
C SER A 5 -43.76 -23.03 -14.58
N ASN A 6 -44.01 -23.00 -13.27
CA ASN A 6 -43.73 -21.90 -12.36
C ASN A 6 -42.20 -21.76 -12.21
N GLN A 7 -41.58 -20.78 -12.89
CA GLN A 7 -40.22 -20.34 -12.53
C GLN A 7 -40.32 -19.42 -11.32
N LEU A 8 -40.31 -20.04 -10.13
CA LEU A 8 -39.94 -19.36 -8.90
C LEU A 8 -38.44 -19.06 -8.95
N GLU A 9 -38.11 -17.78 -8.91
CA GLU A 9 -36.77 -17.27 -8.62
C GLU A 9 -36.22 -17.96 -7.36
N VAL A 10 -35.14 -18.72 -7.53
CA VAL A 10 -34.35 -19.27 -6.43
C VAL A 10 -33.65 -18.09 -5.77
N SER A 11 -34.15 -17.68 -4.60
CA SER A 11 -33.44 -16.81 -3.69
C SER A 11 -32.16 -17.51 -3.21
N GLU A 12 -30.99 -17.09 -3.69
CA GLU A 12 -29.70 -17.47 -3.09
C GLU A 12 -29.69 -17.03 -1.62
N SER A 13 -29.62 -18.01 -0.71
CA SER A 13 -29.39 -17.76 0.71
C SER A 13 -27.96 -17.23 0.91
N PRO A 14 -27.70 -16.38 1.92
CA PRO A 14 -26.35 -15.90 2.18
C PRO A 14 -25.52 -17.08 2.67
N ALA A 15 -24.61 -17.58 1.83
CA ALA A 15 -23.67 -18.61 2.23
C ALA A 15 -22.90 -18.16 3.48
N ASP A 16 -23.00 -18.96 4.55
CA ASP A 16 -22.22 -18.79 5.77
C ASP A 16 -20.72 -18.76 5.43
N THR A 17 -20.16 -17.55 5.28
CA THR A 17 -18.72 -17.40 5.04
C THR A 17 -17.99 -17.85 6.29
N THR A 18 -17.32 -19.00 6.18
CA THR A 18 -16.45 -19.58 7.22
C THR A 18 -15.08 -19.85 6.63
N PHE A 19 -14.03 -19.87 7.46
CA PHE A 19 -12.71 -20.33 7.05
C PHE A 19 -11.92 -20.90 8.22
N ASP A 20 -10.97 -21.77 7.90
CA ASP A 20 -10.14 -22.49 8.86
C ASP A 20 -8.72 -21.88 8.89
N CYS A 21 -8.19 -21.64 10.09
CA CYS A 21 -6.92 -20.94 10.26
C CYS A 21 -6.23 -21.24 11.59
N TYR A 22 -4.96 -20.83 11.71
CA TYR A 22 -4.31 -20.63 13.01
C TYR A 22 -4.25 -19.15 13.38
N ILE A 23 -4.27 -18.85 14.68
CA ILE A 23 -4.14 -17.49 15.20
C ILE A 23 -2.67 -17.20 15.51
N HIS A 24 -2.20 -16.06 15.03
CA HIS A 24 -0.85 -15.55 15.24
C HIS A 24 -0.87 -14.09 15.70
N GLY A 25 0.19 -13.69 16.40
CA GLY A 25 0.61 -12.32 16.63
C GLY A 25 -0.50 -11.32 16.94
N THR A 26 -1.00 -11.30 18.18
CA THR A 26 -1.91 -10.24 18.64
C THR A 26 -1.16 -8.95 18.95
N SER A 27 -1.59 -7.82 18.37
CA SER A 27 -1.05 -6.50 18.72
C SER A 27 -1.64 -5.99 20.04
N PRO A 28 -0.98 -5.06 20.73
CA PRO A 28 -1.61 -4.30 21.81
C PRO A 28 -2.90 -3.61 21.34
N VAL A 29 -3.83 -3.39 22.27
CA VAL A 29 -5.09 -2.67 22.03
C VAL A 29 -4.80 -1.20 21.74
N LYS A 30 -5.41 -0.68 20.69
CA LYS A 30 -5.29 0.69 20.17
C LYS A 30 -6.65 1.37 20.18
N ASN A 31 -6.64 2.70 20.18
CA ASN A 31 -7.87 3.50 20.06
C ASN A 31 -8.03 4.01 18.61
N ALA A 32 -9.21 3.82 18.03
CA ALA A 32 -9.55 4.34 16.72
C ALA A 32 -9.69 5.86 16.78
N ARG A 33 -9.04 6.57 15.83
CA ARG A 33 -9.01 8.04 15.81
C ARG A 33 -10.38 8.68 15.59
N SER A 34 -11.24 8.05 14.80
CA SER A 34 -12.54 8.61 14.39
C SER A 34 -13.70 8.24 15.31
N SER A 35 -13.62 7.09 15.98
CA SER A 35 -14.76 6.52 16.71
C SER A 35 -14.48 6.23 18.18
N HIS A 36 -13.26 6.49 18.67
CA HIS A 36 -12.79 6.13 20.03
C HIS A 36 -12.95 4.65 20.39
N ARG A 37 -13.34 3.79 19.43
CA ARG A 37 -13.47 2.35 19.64
C ARG A 37 -12.10 1.72 19.82
N LYS A 38 -12.00 0.81 20.79
CA LYS A 38 -10.82 -0.01 20.98
C LYS A 38 -10.76 -1.07 19.87
N TYR A 39 -9.56 -1.29 19.35
CA TYR A 39 -9.30 -2.34 18.38
C TYR A 39 -7.90 -2.89 18.56
N PHE A 40 -7.67 -4.11 18.11
CA PHE A 40 -6.33 -4.68 18.00
C PHE A 40 -6.24 -5.45 16.69
N ASN A 41 -5.03 -5.81 16.30
CA ASN A 41 -4.78 -6.59 15.09
C ASN A 41 -4.34 -7.98 15.50
N CYS A 42 -4.71 -8.99 14.73
CA CYS A 42 -4.07 -10.29 14.78
C CYS A 42 -3.80 -10.79 13.36
N ILE A 43 -3.05 -11.88 13.27
CA ILE A 43 -2.71 -12.52 12.01
C ILE A 43 -3.40 -13.88 11.98
N LEU A 44 -4.06 -14.19 10.88
CA LEU A 44 -4.69 -15.48 10.62
C LEU A 44 -3.88 -16.21 9.57
N GLN A 45 -3.33 -17.37 9.92
CA GLN A 45 -2.66 -18.25 8.97
C GLN A 45 -3.71 -19.11 8.25
N LYS A 46 -3.82 -18.92 6.94
CA LYS A 46 -4.46 -19.88 6.04
C LYS A 46 -3.40 -20.78 5.40
N LYS A 47 -3.85 -21.69 4.53
CA LYS A 47 -2.99 -22.65 3.82
C LYS A 47 -1.82 -21.98 3.09
N ASP A 48 -2.13 -20.96 2.29
CA ASP A 48 -1.17 -20.35 1.36
C ASP A 48 -0.83 -18.88 1.70
N GLU A 49 -1.50 -18.30 2.71
CA GLU A 49 -1.35 -16.88 3.06
C GLU A 49 -1.53 -16.63 4.55
N ALA A 50 -0.90 -15.56 5.05
CA ALA A 50 -1.20 -14.98 6.35
C ALA A 50 -1.90 -13.63 6.17
N ILE A 51 -3.06 -13.49 6.80
CA ILE A 51 -3.90 -12.31 6.67
C ILE A 51 -3.91 -11.55 7.98
N ARG A 52 -3.63 -10.26 7.90
CA ARG A 52 -3.87 -9.35 9.02
C ARG A 52 -5.37 -9.07 9.12
N VAL A 53 -5.91 -9.22 10.32
CA VAL A 53 -7.30 -8.91 10.63
C VAL A 53 -7.41 -7.89 11.74
N VAL A 54 -8.49 -7.12 11.74
CA VAL A 54 -8.77 -6.11 12.75
C VAL A 54 -9.89 -6.61 13.64
N CYS A 55 -9.65 -6.66 14.95
CA CYS A 55 -10.65 -7.06 15.93
C CYS A 55 -11.13 -5.85 16.73
N PHE A 56 -12.45 -5.64 16.76
CA PHE A 56 -13.12 -4.57 17.51
C PHE A 56 -13.79 -5.06 18.80
N SER A 57 -13.57 -6.32 19.18
CA SER A 57 -14.09 -6.87 20.43
C SER A 57 -13.16 -6.61 21.61
N SER A 58 -13.71 -6.15 22.72
CA SER A 58 -12.96 -5.98 23.97
C SER A 58 -12.72 -7.29 24.72
N GLN A 59 -13.49 -8.35 24.43
CA GLN A 59 -13.46 -9.63 25.15
C GLN A 59 -12.55 -10.67 24.51
N LYS A 60 -12.29 -10.53 23.20
CA LYS A 60 -11.49 -11.50 22.42
C LYS A 60 -9.96 -11.47 22.57
N PRO A 61 -9.29 -10.46 23.16
CA PRO A 61 -7.84 -10.53 23.33
C PRO A 61 -7.39 -11.78 24.08
N THR A 62 -8.06 -12.14 25.18
CA THR A 62 -7.72 -13.32 25.99
C THR A 62 -7.94 -14.61 25.20
N GLU A 63 -9.10 -14.76 24.55
CA GLU A 63 -9.44 -15.93 23.72
C GLU A 63 -8.40 -16.16 22.61
N LEU A 64 -8.06 -15.12 21.85
CA LEU A 64 -7.08 -15.20 20.77
C LEU A 64 -5.66 -15.46 21.27
N THR A 65 -5.30 -14.93 22.45
CA THR A 65 -4.01 -15.22 23.09
C THR A 65 -3.92 -16.70 23.46
N THR A 66 -4.99 -17.26 24.04
CA THR A 66 -5.05 -18.70 24.36
C THR A 66 -4.91 -19.55 23.10
N LEU A 67 -5.67 -19.24 22.05
CA LEU A 67 -5.60 -19.97 20.77
C LEU A 67 -4.21 -19.90 20.12
N GLN A 68 -3.54 -18.76 20.23
CA GLN A 68 -2.16 -18.60 19.76
C GLN A 68 -1.18 -19.47 20.58
N VAL A 69 -1.30 -19.49 21.91
CA VAL A 69 -0.39 -20.26 22.78
C VAL A 69 -0.59 -21.76 22.62
N THR A 70 -1.84 -22.22 22.51
CA THR A 70 -2.15 -23.64 22.32
C THR A 70 -1.88 -24.15 20.91
N LYS A 71 -1.69 -23.24 19.94
CA LYS A 71 -1.48 -23.56 18.52
C LYS A 71 -2.57 -24.47 17.96
N ILE A 72 -3.80 -24.31 18.43
CA ILE A 72 -4.95 -25.12 18.01
C ILE A 72 -5.56 -24.51 16.74
N PRO A 73 -5.85 -25.31 15.70
CA PRO A 73 -6.54 -24.80 14.51
C PRO A 73 -7.98 -24.44 14.87
N VAL A 74 -8.50 -23.38 14.25
CA VAL A 74 -9.86 -22.89 14.52
C VAL A 74 -10.61 -22.58 13.24
N ARG A 75 -11.91 -22.86 13.26
CA ARG A 75 -12.88 -22.35 12.29
C ARG A 75 -13.41 -21.01 12.78
N VAL A 76 -13.34 -20.00 11.93
CA VAL A 76 -13.87 -18.66 12.18
C VAL A 76 -15.20 -18.50 11.46
N THR A 77 -16.23 -18.09 12.19
CA THR A 77 -17.56 -17.81 11.65
C THR A 77 -18.04 -16.43 12.12
N ASN A 78 -19.07 -15.87 11.45
CA ASN A 78 -19.66 -14.57 11.78
C ASN A 78 -18.64 -13.41 11.80
N PHE A 79 -17.81 -13.31 10.76
CA PHE A 79 -16.92 -12.18 10.55
C PHE A 79 -17.46 -11.30 9.41
N SER A 80 -17.00 -10.05 9.36
CA SER A 80 -17.33 -9.13 8.27
C SER A 80 -16.12 -8.88 7.39
N LYS A 81 -16.35 -8.54 6.11
CA LYS A 81 -15.30 -8.10 5.19
C LYS A 81 -15.54 -6.64 4.82
N THR A 82 -14.48 -5.85 4.69
CA THR A 82 -14.56 -4.52 4.11
C THR A 82 -14.69 -4.59 2.58
N ASN A 83 -15.02 -3.47 1.95
CA ASN A 83 -15.01 -3.35 0.47
C ASN A 83 -13.62 -3.61 -0.14
N THR A 84 -12.56 -3.49 0.65
CA THR A 84 -11.17 -3.79 0.27
C THR A 84 -10.80 -5.26 0.49
N GLY A 85 -11.72 -6.08 1.01
CA GLY A 85 -11.50 -7.50 1.31
C GLY A 85 -10.88 -7.79 2.68
N ASP A 86 -10.63 -6.76 3.49
CA ASP A 86 -10.05 -6.92 4.83
C ASP A 86 -11.07 -7.56 5.78
N ILE A 87 -10.62 -8.52 6.59
CA ILE A 87 -11.48 -9.22 7.54
C ILE A 87 -11.52 -8.46 8.88
N ASN A 88 -12.74 -8.20 9.34
CA ASN A 88 -13.03 -7.60 10.63
C ASN A 88 -13.72 -8.61 11.55
N LEU A 89 -13.16 -8.73 12.75
CA LEU A 89 -13.69 -9.57 13.83
C LEU A 89 -14.39 -8.68 14.86
N ASP A 90 -15.53 -9.14 15.37
CA ASP A 90 -16.32 -8.42 16.37
C ASP A 90 -16.77 -9.35 17.50
N ASN A 91 -17.75 -8.91 18.31
CA ASN A 91 -18.28 -9.70 19.41
C ASN A 91 -19.06 -10.93 18.94
N GLN A 92 -19.63 -10.90 17.73
CA GLN A 92 -20.45 -11.98 17.17
C GLN A 92 -19.62 -13.05 16.47
N THR A 93 -18.39 -12.72 16.06
CA THR A 93 -17.43 -13.69 15.53
C THR A 93 -17.22 -14.83 16.51
N LYS A 94 -17.25 -16.07 16.02
CA LYS A 94 -17.02 -17.27 16.83
C LYS A 94 -15.77 -18.00 16.35
N PHE A 95 -15.01 -18.53 17.31
CA PHE A 95 -13.87 -19.41 17.08
C PHE A 95 -14.24 -20.81 17.56
N THR A 96 -14.24 -21.78 16.65
CA THR A 96 -14.52 -23.18 16.98
C THR A 96 -13.26 -24.00 16.79
N PRO A 97 -12.69 -24.59 17.86
CA PRO A 97 -11.53 -25.47 17.75
C PRO A 97 -11.77 -26.62 16.78
N LEU A 98 -10.75 -26.93 15.98
CA LEU A 98 -10.71 -28.05 15.06
C LEU A 98 -9.76 -29.12 15.58
N SER A 99 -10.11 -30.40 15.36
CA SER A 99 -9.27 -31.53 15.73
C SER A 99 -8.15 -31.80 14.72
N ASN A 100 -8.34 -31.38 13.46
CA ASN A 100 -7.37 -31.57 12.38
C ASN A 100 -7.47 -30.44 11.34
N GLN A 101 -6.35 -30.13 10.69
CA GLN A 101 -6.19 -29.07 9.69
C GLN A 101 -5.23 -29.55 8.60
N PRO A 102 -5.48 -29.30 7.30
CA PRO A 102 -4.63 -29.79 6.20
C PRO A 102 -3.25 -29.13 6.08
N PHE A 103 -2.91 -28.19 6.96
CA PHE A 103 -1.61 -27.51 7.00
C PHE A 103 -1.16 -27.32 8.44
N ALA A 104 0.15 -27.30 8.67
CA ALA A 104 0.73 -27.14 10.01
C ALA A 104 0.79 -25.67 10.44
N TYR A 105 0.80 -25.42 11.75
CA TYR A 105 1.09 -24.11 12.33
C TYR A 105 2.49 -23.67 11.90
N SER A 106 2.62 -22.42 11.44
CA SER A 106 3.88 -21.85 10.99
C SER A 106 4.48 -20.90 12.03
N ASP A 107 5.61 -21.28 12.60
CA ASP A 107 6.34 -20.44 13.55
C ASP A 107 6.98 -19.20 12.90
N THR A 108 7.06 -19.15 11.56
CA THR A 108 7.69 -18.04 10.81
C THR A 108 6.77 -16.84 10.58
N LEU A 109 5.46 -16.99 10.82
CA LEU A 109 4.46 -15.96 10.52
C LEU A 109 4.45 -14.82 11.51
N THR A 110 4.86 -15.05 12.74
CA THR A 110 5.25 -13.99 13.69
C THR A 110 6.75 -13.84 13.61
N ALA A 111 7.21 -12.76 12.97
CA ALA A 111 8.62 -12.45 12.77
C ALA A 111 9.29 -12.10 14.12
N ASN A 112 9.49 -13.11 14.96
CA ASN A 112 10.38 -13.05 16.09
C ASN A 112 11.76 -13.45 15.57
N GLY A 113 12.54 -12.46 15.13
CA GLY A 113 13.90 -12.65 14.63
C GLY A 113 14.09 -12.22 13.18
N THR A 114 15.25 -12.61 12.63
CA THR A 114 15.66 -12.29 11.27
C THR A 114 15.02 -13.26 10.28
N VAL A 115 14.24 -12.75 9.33
CA VAL A 115 13.57 -13.54 8.29
C VAL A 115 14.35 -13.49 6.97
N LEU A 116 14.23 -14.57 6.20
CA LEU A 116 14.77 -14.66 4.82
C LEU A 116 13.83 -13.92 3.85
N ILE A 117 14.37 -13.33 2.79
CA ILE A 117 13.60 -12.55 1.82
C ILE A 117 12.56 -13.44 1.11
N SER A 118 12.89 -14.69 0.77
CA SER A 118 11.95 -15.63 0.16
C SER A 118 10.72 -15.89 1.04
N SER A 119 10.87 -15.86 2.36
CA SER A 119 9.77 -16.10 3.31
C SER A 119 8.77 -14.95 3.39
N LEU A 120 9.10 -13.77 2.83
CA LEU A 120 8.21 -12.60 2.84
C LEU A 120 6.88 -12.85 2.11
N ALA A 121 6.79 -13.85 1.22
CA ALA A 121 5.54 -14.25 0.59
C ALA A 121 4.48 -14.70 1.61
N GLN A 122 4.92 -15.31 2.71
CA GLN A 122 4.05 -15.87 3.75
C GLN A 122 3.75 -14.87 4.88
N VAL A 123 4.62 -13.88 5.10
CA VAL A 123 4.46 -12.88 6.18
C VAL A 123 3.18 -12.06 6.00
N ALA A 124 2.50 -11.63 7.06
CA ALA A 124 1.30 -10.80 6.90
C ALA A 124 1.66 -9.37 6.43
N VAL A 125 0.80 -8.77 5.60
CA VAL A 125 0.93 -7.36 5.23
C VAL A 125 0.81 -6.48 6.49
N GLU A 126 1.55 -5.37 6.52
CA GLU A 126 1.71 -4.45 7.65
C GLU A 126 2.48 -5.01 8.86
N GLN A 127 2.98 -6.23 8.79
CA GLN A 127 3.83 -6.78 9.83
C GLN A 127 5.22 -6.16 9.80
N LEU A 128 5.84 -6.03 10.97
CA LEU A 128 7.24 -5.63 11.09
C LEU A 128 8.14 -6.86 11.00
N VAL A 129 9.23 -6.72 10.26
CA VAL A 129 10.23 -7.77 10.06
C VAL A 129 11.63 -7.23 10.30
N THR A 130 12.53 -8.14 10.63
CA THR A 130 13.98 -7.93 10.60
C THR A 130 14.58 -8.76 9.48
N VAL A 131 15.45 -8.20 8.66
CA VAL A 131 16.07 -8.90 7.52
C VAL A 131 17.57 -8.60 7.51
N LYS A 132 18.41 -9.63 7.35
CA LYS A 132 19.82 -9.46 6.98
C LYS A 132 19.87 -9.44 5.46
N ALA A 133 20.41 -8.39 4.85
CA ALA A 133 20.49 -8.29 3.39
C ALA A 133 21.62 -7.37 2.92
N GLU A 134 22.09 -7.62 1.71
CA GLU A 134 22.99 -6.74 0.98
C GLU A 134 22.19 -5.71 0.17
N GLY A 135 22.61 -4.45 0.20
CA GLY A 135 22.07 -3.39 -0.64
C GLY A 135 22.55 -3.50 -2.09
N MET A 136 21.61 -3.41 -3.03
CA MET A 136 21.81 -3.38 -4.48
C MET A 136 20.95 -2.28 -5.10
N HIS A 137 21.36 -1.75 -6.26
CA HIS A 137 20.61 -0.74 -7.03
C HIS A 137 19.95 0.36 -6.16
N VAL A 138 20.78 1.26 -5.63
CA VAL A 138 20.31 2.40 -4.84
C VAL A 138 19.81 3.51 -5.78
N SER A 139 18.51 3.81 -5.76
CA SER A 139 17.94 4.87 -6.60
C SER A 139 18.38 6.26 -6.14
N GLY A 140 18.28 7.25 -7.04
CA GLY A 140 18.32 8.65 -6.63
C GLY A 140 17.18 9.01 -5.66
N VAL A 141 17.41 10.00 -4.79
CA VAL A 141 16.40 10.49 -3.85
C VAL A 141 15.37 11.34 -4.59
N LYS A 142 14.09 10.98 -4.46
CA LYS A 142 12.95 11.69 -5.06
C LYS A 142 12.17 12.45 -3.99
N LYS A 143 11.74 13.68 -4.29
CA LYS A 143 10.80 14.43 -3.45
C LYS A 143 9.36 14.08 -3.85
N THR A 144 8.58 13.55 -2.92
CA THR A 144 7.21 13.09 -3.17
C THR A 144 6.22 13.91 -2.34
N PRO A 145 5.23 14.57 -2.96
CA PRO A 145 4.15 15.23 -2.22
C PRO A 145 3.26 14.17 -1.57
N THR A 146 2.89 14.38 -0.31
CA THR A 146 1.96 13.51 0.42
C THR A 146 0.57 14.14 0.52
N LEU A 147 -0.44 13.31 0.80
CA LEU A 147 -1.85 13.74 0.97
C LEU A 147 -2.02 14.85 2.03
N CYS A 148 -1.10 14.96 2.99
CA CYS A 148 -1.13 16.01 4.01
C CYS A 148 -0.33 17.27 3.61
N GLN A 149 -0.11 17.50 2.31
CA GLN A 149 0.66 18.62 1.75
C GLN A 149 2.12 18.72 2.24
N ARG A 150 2.65 17.68 2.88
CA ARG A 150 4.07 17.59 3.22
C ARG A 150 4.84 16.92 2.11
N VAL A 151 5.95 17.53 1.67
CA VAL A 151 6.89 16.90 0.74
C VAL A 151 7.85 16.04 1.55
N LEU A 152 7.91 14.74 1.23
CA LEU A 152 8.84 13.80 1.85
C LEU A 152 9.85 13.29 0.84
N SER A 153 11.09 13.12 1.27
CA SER A 153 12.12 12.41 0.51
C SER A 153 11.79 10.92 0.50
N LYS A 154 11.94 10.30 -0.67
CA LYS A 154 11.73 8.87 -0.93
C LYS A 154 12.95 8.33 -1.67
N GLN A 155 13.42 7.16 -1.30
CA GLN A 155 14.45 6.42 -2.04
C GLN A 155 14.06 4.95 -2.12
N GLU A 156 14.31 4.33 -3.27
CA GLU A 156 14.11 2.91 -3.48
C GLU A 156 15.48 2.23 -3.49
N VAL A 157 15.60 1.12 -2.77
CA VAL A 157 16.81 0.30 -2.70
C VAL A 157 16.38 -1.14 -2.90
N THR A 158 17.03 -1.86 -3.80
CA THR A 158 16.83 -3.31 -3.91
C THR A 158 17.73 -3.97 -2.88
N ILE A 159 17.22 -4.86 -2.06
CA ILE A 159 18.06 -5.63 -1.14
C ILE A 159 18.00 -7.10 -1.54
N ARG A 160 19.07 -7.84 -1.28
CA ARG A 160 19.14 -9.27 -1.57
C ARG A 160 19.77 -10.06 -0.44
N ASP A 161 19.39 -11.31 -0.35
CA ASP A 161 19.98 -12.30 0.53
C ASP A 161 20.28 -13.57 -0.31
N PRO A 162 20.77 -14.67 0.29
CA PRO A 162 21.03 -15.91 -0.45
C PRO A 162 19.79 -16.55 -1.09
N THR A 163 18.58 -16.10 -0.73
CA THR A 163 17.33 -16.74 -1.12
C THR A 163 16.56 -15.99 -2.19
N SER A 164 16.55 -14.65 -2.14
CA SER A 164 15.79 -13.81 -3.06
C SER A 164 16.21 -12.34 -2.97
N SER A 165 15.54 -11.48 -3.73
CA SER A 165 15.66 -10.03 -3.65
C SER A 165 14.29 -9.36 -3.46
N VAL A 166 14.29 -8.18 -2.84
CA VAL A 166 13.07 -7.39 -2.60
C VAL A 166 13.37 -5.90 -2.59
N LYS A 167 12.39 -5.09 -2.98
CA LYS A 167 12.48 -3.63 -2.91
C LYS A 167 12.23 -3.14 -1.48
N VAL A 168 13.06 -2.21 -1.02
CA VAL A 168 12.88 -1.42 0.20
C VAL A 168 12.62 0.05 -0.18
N ILE A 169 11.61 0.66 0.43
CA ILE A 169 11.33 2.08 0.31
C ILE A 169 11.74 2.79 1.60
N LEU A 170 12.73 3.68 1.48
CA LEU A 170 13.22 4.54 2.55
C LEU A 170 12.55 5.91 2.46
N TRP A 171 12.05 6.41 3.60
CA TRP A 171 11.39 7.72 3.68
C TRP A 171 12.09 8.70 4.61
N GLY A 172 11.95 9.99 4.30
CA GLY A 172 12.33 11.09 5.19
C GLY A 172 13.84 11.13 5.46
N SER A 173 14.22 11.06 6.73
CA SER A 173 15.61 11.09 7.18
C SER A 173 16.39 9.79 6.88
N TRP A 174 15.70 8.73 6.48
CA TRP A 174 16.32 7.43 6.20
C TRP A 174 16.80 7.28 4.76
N VAL A 175 16.58 8.27 3.90
CA VAL A 175 17.20 8.27 2.58
C VAL A 175 18.73 8.32 2.72
N ASN A 176 19.45 7.66 1.82
CA ASN A 176 20.90 7.45 1.82
C ASN A 176 21.45 6.61 2.99
N SER A 177 20.60 5.93 3.76
CA SER A 177 21.05 5.05 4.85
C SER A 177 21.77 3.80 4.35
N LEU A 178 21.37 3.29 3.19
CA LEU A 178 21.86 2.03 2.63
C LEU A 178 22.76 2.30 1.42
N GLN A 179 23.87 1.59 1.35
CA GLN A 179 24.85 1.67 0.25
C GLN A 179 24.87 0.37 -0.54
N SER A 180 25.22 0.46 -1.83
CA SER A 180 25.41 -0.71 -2.69
C SER A 180 26.58 -1.57 -2.19
N ASN A 181 26.47 -2.89 -2.33
CA ASN A 181 27.50 -3.88 -1.97
C ASN A 181 27.86 -3.90 -0.48
N LYS A 182 26.99 -3.38 0.38
CA LYS A 182 27.12 -3.47 1.83
C LYS A 182 26.02 -4.30 2.42
N THR A 183 26.37 -5.11 3.42
CA THR A 183 25.43 -5.99 4.11
C THR A 183 24.98 -5.35 5.42
N TYR A 184 23.67 -5.39 5.66
CA TYR A 184 23.05 -4.78 6.82
C TYR A 184 22.11 -5.75 7.53
N LEU A 185 22.00 -5.59 8.85
CA LEU A 185 20.87 -6.06 9.63
C LEU A 185 19.84 -4.94 9.73
N LEU A 186 18.70 -5.11 9.07
CA LEU A 186 17.63 -4.11 8.94
C LEU A 186 16.45 -4.50 9.82
N GLN A 187 16.08 -3.67 10.79
CA GLN A 187 15.01 -3.96 11.75
C GLN A 187 13.85 -2.98 11.60
N ASN A 188 12.66 -3.43 11.99
CA ASN A 188 11.41 -2.66 11.95
C ASN A 188 11.02 -2.21 10.53
N LEU A 189 11.31 -3.05 9.53
CA LEU A 189 10.79 -2.88 8.18
C LEU A 189 9.36 -3.40 8.11
N ARG A 190 8.48 -2.66 7.45
CA ARG A 190 7.06 -2.99 7.33
C ARG A 190 6.79 -3.63 5.98
N VAL A 191 6.20 -4.82 6.00
CA VAL A 191 5.76 -5.50 4.77
C VAL A 191 4.57 -4.75 4.18
N LYS A 192 4.64 -4.47 2.89
CA LYS A 192 3.59 -3.82 2.09
C LYS A 192 3.37 -4.62 0.81
N THR A 193 2.21 -4.40 0.18
CA THR A 193 1.90 -4.95 -1.14
C THR A 193 1.42 -3.83 -2.06
N ASN A 194 1.79 -3.88 -3.32
CA ASN A 194 1.30 -3.00 -4.36
C ASN A 194 1.16 -3.80 -5.66
N LYS A 195 -0.02 -3.81 -6.28
CA LYS A 195 -0.31 -4.63 -7.47
C LYS A 195 0.15 -6.09 -7.32
N ASN A 196 -0.07 -6.67 -6.13
CA ASN A 196 0.36 -8.03 -5.73
C ASN A 196 1.88 -8.24 -5.56
N GLU A 197 2.71 -7.21 -5.73
CA GLU A 197 4.13 -7.28 -5.43
C GLU A 197 4.40 -6.85 -4.00
N ARG A 198 5.11 -7.70 -3.25
CA ARG A 198 5.51 -7.41 -1.88
C ARG A 198 6.78 -6.58 -1.86
N TYR A 199 6.80 -5.59 -0.99
CA TYR A 199 7.97 -4.75 -0.75
C TYR A 199 8.06 -4.36 0.73
N LEU A 200 9.22 -3.87 1.12
CA LEU A 200 9.49 -3.42 2.48
C LEU A 200 9.49 -1.90 2.54
N ASN A 201 9.02 -1.37 3.66
CA ASN A 201 8.90 0.07 3.86
C ASN A 201 9.40 0.45 5.27
N THR A 202 10.12 1.56 5.41
CA THR A 202 10.42 2.10 6.74
C THR A 202 9.12 2.38 7.50
N ALA A 203 8.99 1.85 8.71
CA ALA A 203 7.79 2.04 9.51
C ALA A 203 7.61 3.51 9.93
N LYS A 204 6.34 3.93 10.07
CA LYS A 204 5.99 5.31 10.43
C LYS A 204 6.05 5.58 11.93
N ILE A 205 5.76 4.56 12.73
CA ILE A 205 5.64 4.66 14.19
C ILE A 205 6.90 4.09 14.83
N GLU A 206 7.26 2.86 14.45
CA GLU A 206 8.44 2.19 14.95
C GLU A 206 9.69 2.73 14.27
N LYS A 207 10.74 3.00 15.06
CA LYS A 207 12.00 3.54 14.52
C LYS A 207 12.69 2.47 13.67
N PHE A 208 12.98 2.81 12.42
CA PHE A 208 13.85 2.00 11.57
C PHE A 208 15.26 1.95 12.17
N LEU A 209 15.81 0.74 12.30
CA LEU A 209 17.17 0.53 12.78
C LEU A 209 17.93 -0.25 11.71
N PHE A 210 19.18 0.11 11.49
CA PHE A 210 20.07 -0.58 10.57
C PHE A 210 21.48 -0.60 11.14
N GLN A 211 22.17 -1.70 10.93
CA GLN A 211 23.56 -1.89 11.34
C GLN A 211 24.31 -2.58 10.20
N GLU A 212 25.46 -2.05 9.79
CA GLU A 212 26.36 -2.73 8.87
C GLU A 212 26.94 -3.97 9.56
N VAL A 213 26.89 -5.12 8.88
CA VAL A 213 27.32 -6.41 9.41
C VAL A 213 28.17 -7.14 8.37
N GLU A 214 28.82 -8.22 8.81
CA GLU A 214 29.66 -9.04 7.93
C GLU A 214 28.89 -9.54 6.69
N PRO A 215 29.53 -9.48 5.50
CA PRO A 215 28.98 -10.01 4.27
C PRO A 215 28.55 -11.48 4.36
N PHE A 216 27.70 -11.89 3.43
CA PHE A 216 27.32 -13.29 3.31
C PHE A 216 28.51 -14.13 2.84
N GLN A 217 28.69 -15.29 3.48
CA GLN A 217 29.74 -16.27 3.11
C GLN A 217 29.26 -17.25 2.03
N VAL A 218 28.01 -17.11 1.59
CA VAL A 218 27.37 -17.94 0.58
C VAL A 218 26.94 -17.07 -0.60
N PRO A 219 26.79 -17.65 -1.81
CA PRO A 219 26.31 -16.91 -2.97
C PRO A 219 24.96 -16.22 -2.70
N LEU A 220 24.84 -14.99 -3.20
CA LEU A 220 23.61 -14.20 -3.12
C LEU A 220 22.69 -14.48 -4.31
N ALA A 221 21.39 -14.26 -4.11
CA ALA A 221 20.43 -14.34 -5.20
C ALA A 221 20.77 -13.35 -6.32
N GLU A 222 20.59 -13.79 -7.56
CA GLU A 222 20.69 -12.93 -8.74
C GLU A 222 19.56 -11.89 -8.72
N VAL A 223 19.89 -10.68 -9.13
CA VAL A 223 18.93 -9.58 -9.25
C VAL A 223 18.78 -9.28 -10.73
N ASP A 224 17.54 -9.30 -11.21
CA ASP A 224 17.25 -8.96 -12.60
C ASP A 224 17.54 -7.46 -12.85
N PRO A 225 18.43 -7.11 -13.79
CA PRO A 225 18.84 -5.72 -14.06
C PRO A 225 17.74 -4.86 -14.70
N THR A 226 16.60 -5.44 -15.09
CA THR A 226 15.51 -4.73 -15.82
C THR A 226 14.85 -3.57 -15.05
N ASN A 227 15.12 -3.41 -13.75
CA ASN A 227 14.60 -2.30 -12.93
C ASN A 227 15.58 -1.13 -12.71
N GLU A 228 16.72 -1.11 -13.40
CA GLU A 228 17.64 0.02 -13.37
C GLU A 228 17.03 1.27 -13.99
N THR A 229 16.48 2.16 -13.16
CA THR A 229 16.31 3.55 -13.60
C THR A 229 17.68 4.19 -13.55
N ALA A 230 18.35 4.28 -14.70
CA ALA A 230 19.60 5.02 -14.83
C ALA A 230 19.43 6.41 -14.22
N SER A 231 20.22 6.73 -13.18
CA SER A 231 20.21 8.04 -12.57
C SER A 231 21.06 8.98 -13.44
N ILE A 232 20.39 9.89 -14.13
CA ILE A 232 21.06 10.96 -14.88
C ILE A 232 21.16 12.17 -13.97
N THR A 233 22.38 12.53 -13.57
CA THR A 233 22.66 13.79 -12.88
C THR A 233 22.92 14.86 -13.94
N GLY A 234 22.04 15.86 -14.02
CA GLY A 234 22.17 16.99 -14.94
C GLY A 234 21.87 18.31 -14.26
N LYS A 235 22.46 19.40 -14.77
CA LYS A 235 22.16 20.78 -14.35
C LYS A 235 21.13 21.36 -15.31
N ILE A 236 20.01 21.85 -14.78
CA ILE A 236 19.03 22.60 -15.58
C ILE A 236 19.65 23.97 -15.89
N VAL A 237 19.94 24.23 -17.17
CA VAL A 237 20.58 25.49 -17.62
C VAL A 237 19.54 26.57 -17.93
N ALA A 238 18.37 26.17 -18.45
CA ALA A 238 17.25 27.05 -18.71
C ALA A 238 15.93 26.27 -18.75
N VAL A 239 14.83 26.94 -18.42
CA VAL A 239 13.46 26.44 -18.60
C VAL A 239 12.81 27.31 -19.68
N GLN A 240 12.40 26.70 -20.80
CA GLN A 240 11.88 27.44 -21.95
C GLN A 240 10.44 27.93 -21.72
N GLN A 241 9.60 27.10 -21.11
CA GLN A 241 8.20 27.42 -20.84
C GLN A 241 7.70 26.62 -19.64
N VAL A 242 6.86 27.25 -18.82
CA VAL A 242 6.09 26.58 -17.77
C VAL A 242 4.62 26.68 -18.17
N THR A 243 3.97 25.53 -18.37
CA THR A 243 2.54 25.47 -18.66
C THR A 243 1.79 24.92 -17.47
N ASN A 244 0.72 25.61 -17.07
CA ASN A 244 -0.21 25.11 -16.06
C ASN A 244 -1.41 24.49 -16.77
N THR A 245 -1.65 23.20 -16.53
CA THR A 245 -2.84 22.50 -17.03
C THR A 245 -3.74 22.11 -15.88
N ILE A 246 -5.02 22.38 -16.01
CA ILE A 246 -6.05 21.87 -15.10
C ILE A 246 -6.40 20.46 -15.58
N ALA A 247 -6.44 19.49 -14.67
CA ALA A 247 -6.83 18.11 -15.00
C ALA A 247 -7.96 17.61 -14.08
N CYS A 248 -8.81 16.73 -14.62
CA CYS A 248 -9.88 16.07 -13.87
C CYS A 248 -9.30 15.07 -12.87
N ILE A 249 -9.66 15.17 -11.59
CA ILE A 249 -9.13 14.29 -10.52
C ILE A 249 -9.48 12.81 -10.68
N THR A 250 -10.52 12.48 -11.45
CA THR A 250 -11.02 11.11 -11.59
C THR A 250 -10.38 10.38 -12.77
N CYS A 251 -10.07 11.10 -13.86
CA CYS A 251 -9.56 10.49 -15.10
C CYS A 251 -8.23 11.09 -15.59
N ASN A 252 -7.68 12.08 -14.88
CA ASN A 252 -6.45 12.79 -15.20
C ASN A 252 -6.38 13.45 -16.59
N LYS A 253 -7.52 13.59 -17.29
CA LYS A 253 -7.60 14.29 -18.57
C LYS A 253 -7.56 15.80 -18.36
N ASN A 254 -6.86 16.50 -19.24
CA ASN A 254 -6.77 17.96 -19.22
C ASN A 254 -8.13 18.59 -19.50
N VAL A 255 -8.45 19.63 -18.75
CA VAL A 255 -9.66 20.44 -18.89
C VAL A 255 -9.24 21.77 -19.52
N VAL A 256 -9.95 22.16 -20.58
CA VAL A 256 -9.75 23.47 -21.22
C VAL A 256 -10.44 24.54 -20.37
N PRO A 257 -9.71 25.54 -19.84
CA PRO A 257 -10.33 26.67 -19.15
C PRO A 257 -11.21 27.45 -20.13
N ILE A 258 -12.43 27.81 -19.72
CA ILE A 258 -13.26 28.74 -20.49
C ILE A 258 -12.63 30.13 -20.31
N PRO A 259 -12.27 30.86 -21.39
CA PRO A 259 -11.72 32.20 -21.27
C PRO A 259 -12.74 33.14 -20.61
N GLU A 260 -12.28 33.98 -19.70
CA GLU A 260 -13.10 35.01 -19.08
C GLU A 260 -13.39 36.08 -20.15
N ASP A 261 -14.66 36.22 -20.53
CA ASP A 261 -15.12 37.35 -21.32
C ASP A 261 -15.19 38.57 -20.39
N ASP A 262 -14.33 39.56 -20.64
CA ASP A 262 -14.18 40.80 -19.85
C ASP A 262 -15.42 41.71 -19.88
N THR A 263 -16.51 41.28 -20.50
CA THR A 263 -17.78 42.00 -20.44
C THR A 263 -18.72 41.40 -19.39
N LEU A 264 -18.72 42.03 -18.22
CA LEU A 264 -19.86 42.31 -17.32
C LEU A 264 -19.48 42.15 -15.83
N ALA A 265 -18.95 43.24 -15.26
CA ALA A 265 -18.80 43.42 -13.83
C ALA A 265 -20.16 43.53 -13.12
N LEU A 266 -20.71 42.42 -12.63
CA LEU A 266 -21.64 42.39 -11.49
C LEU A 266 -21.52 41.02 -10.77
N PRO A 267 -21.65 40.96 -9.43
CA PRO A 267 -21.50 39.71 -8.68
C PRO A 267 -22.74 38.82 -8.93
N ARG A 268 -22.64 37.88 -9.86
CA ARG A 268 -23.70 36.93 -10.15
C ARG A 268 -23.61 35.73 -9.21
N SER A 269 -24.74 35.38 -8.60
CA SER A 269 -24.89 34.27 -7.68
C SER A 269 -24.54 32.92 -8.32
N THR A 270 -24.11 31.98 -7.48
CA THR A 270 -23.62 30.62 -7.80
C THR A 270 -24.56 29.78 -8.68
N SER A 271 -25.83 30.15 -8.80
CA SER A 271 -26.83 29.48 -9.63
C SER A 271 -26.65 29.70 -11.14
N GLN A 272 -26.08 30.83 -11.58
CA GLN A 272 -25.91 31.10 -13.02
C GLN A 272 -24.66 30.46 -13.63
N ARG A 273 -23.60 30.18 -12.84
CA ARG A 273 -22.44 29.40 -13.29
C ARG A 273 -22.76 27.91 -13.53
N ARG A 274 -23.77 27.37 -12.84
CA ARG A 274 -24.17 25.95 -12.94
C ARG A 274 -24.69 25.57 -14.32
N LYS A 275 -25.43 26.46 -15.00
CA LYS A 275 -26.12 26.13 -16.24
C LYS A 275 -25.19 26.01 -17.47
N ARG A 276 -23.99 26.61 -17.44
CA ARG A 276 -23.05 26.55 -18.58
C ARG A 276 -22.08 25.37 -18.57
N TYR A 277 -21.89 24.69 -17.43
CA TYR A 277 -21.02 23.51 -17.36
C TYR A 277 -21.69 22.23 -17.89
N GLU A 278 -23.03 22.21 -17.98
CA GLU A 278 -23.78 21.09 -18.56
C GLU A 278 -23.62 21.02 -20.10
N ASP A 279 -23.44 22.17 -20.76
CA ASP A 279 -23.49 22.25 -22.23
C ASP A 279 -22.14 21.97 -22.93
N ASN A 280 -21.00 22.00 -22.24
CA ASN A 280 -19.66 21.91 -22.86
C ASN A 280 -18.79 20.70 -22.39
N GLY A 281 -19.44 19.55 -22.20
CA GLY A 281 -18.86 18.24 -22.50
C GLY A 281 -17.54 17.83 -21.81
N HIS A 282 -17.61 17.37 -20.55
CA HIS A 282 -16.71 16.31 -20.08
C HIS A 282 -17.52 15.23 -19.33
N PRO A 283 -17.56 13.97 -19.80
CA PRO A 283 -18.50 12.94 -19.32
C PRO A 283 -18.32 12.54 -17.86
N CYS A 284 -17.21 12.93 -17.21
CA CYS A 284 -16.98 12.72 -15.78
C CYS A 284 -17.52 13.84 -14.87
N LEU A 285 -17.96 14.98 -15.40
CA LEU A 285 -18.48 16.10 -14.61
C LEU A 285 -20.01 16.09 -14.46
N THR A 286 -20.73 15.43 -15.37
CA THR A 286 -22.19 15.32 -15.35
C THR A 286 -22.77 14.44 -14.22
N PRO A 287 -22.12 13.35 -13.75
CA PRO A 287 -22.68 12.55 -12.66
C PRO A 287 -22.43 13.15 -11.26
N LEU A 288 -21.37 13.95 -11.08
CA LEU A 288 -20.93 14.46 -9.78
C LEU A 288 -21.79 15.60 -9.21
N LEU A 289 -22.69 16.20 -10.01
CA LEU A 289 -23.49 17.35 -9.60
C LEU A 289 -24.90 17.00 -9.11
N LYS A 290 -25.35 15.74 -9.24
CA LYS A 290 -26.66 15.30 -8.73
C LYS A 290 -26.64 14.81 -7.29
N GLU A 291 -25.49 14.46 -6.72
CA GLU A 291 -25.41 14.05 -5.32
C GLU A 291 -24.25 14.72 -4.56
N LYS A 292 -24.65 15.59 -3.63
CA LYS A 292 -23.88 16.14 -2.49
C LYS A 292 -22.87 17.26 -2.77
N LYS A 293 -22.92 18.23 -1.84
CA LYS A 293 -21.91 19.27 -1.58
C LYS A 293 -20.51 18.65 -1.56
N SER A 294 -19.70 18.86 -2.59
CA SER A 294 -18.25 18.67 -2.49
C SER A 294 -17.54 19.84 -3.14
N ASP A 295 -16.75 20.55 -2.35
CA ASP A 295 -15.79 21.54 -2.82
C ASP A 295 -14.85 20.89 -3.83
N ALA A 296 -14.83 21.42 -5.05
CA ALA A 296 -13.95 20.95 -6.11
C ALA A 296 -12.51 21.36 -5.78
N HIS A 297 -11.69 20.43 -5.29
CA HIS A 297 -10.26 20.64 -5.13
C HIS A 297 -9.55 20.44 -6.48
N LEU A 298 -9.01 21.53 -7.02
CA LEU A 298 -8.18 21.53 -8.23
C LEU A 298 -6.74 21.12 -7.87
N LEU A 299 -6.17 20.18 -8.63
CA LEU A 299 -4.75 19.86 -8.57
C LEU A 299 -4.02 20.60 -9.70
N PHE A 300 -2.97 21.35 -9.32
CA PHE A 300 -2.04 21.95 -10.28
C PHE A 300 -0.96 20.93 -10.61
N SER A 301 -0.78 20.64 -11.90
CA SER A 301 0.35 19.87 -12.41
C SER A 301 1.18 20.75 -13.33
N THR A 302 2.46 20.91 -13.01
CA THR A 302 3.45 21.57 -13.85
C THR A 302 4.19 20.50 -14.67
N GLN A 303 4.09 20.59 -16.00
CA GLN A 303 4.96 19.84 -16.91
C GLN A 303 6.12 20.74 -17.35
N LEU A 304 7.35 20.19 -17.34
CA LEU A 304 8.58 20.87 -17.72
C LEU A 304 9.12 20.23 -19.00
N LEU A 305 9.16 20.97 -20.11
CA LEU A 305 9.87 20.52 -21.31
C LEU A 305 11.35 20.88 -21.15
N MET A 306 12.25 19.89 -21.16
CA MET A 306 13.70 20.09 -21.00
C MET A 306 14.43 19.83 -22.32
N LEU A 307 15.24 20.80 -22.77
CA LEU A 307 16.21 20.62 -23.84
C LEU A 307 17.54 20.13 -23.23
N LEU A 308 18.01 18.94 -23.64
CA LEU A 308 19.33 18.41 -23.26
C LEU A 308 20.32 18.66 -24.41
N TRP A 309 21.39 19.41 -24.15
CA TRP A 309 22.51 19.58 -25.09
C TRP A 309 23.61 18.56 -24.77
N LYS A 310 23.92 17.64 -25.70
CA LYS A 310 25.11 16.78 -25.62
C LYS A 310 26.33 17.59 -26.09
N SER A 311 27.29 17.85 -25.21
CA SER A 311 28.62 18.29 -25.63
C SER A 311 29.55 17.08 -25.61
N LEU A 312 29.78 16.49 -26.78
CA LEU A 312 30.85 15.52 -27.00
C LEU A 312 32.10 16.33 -27.35
N LYS A 313 33.10 16.37 -26.47
CA LYS A 313 34.48 16.68 -26.89
C LYS A 313 35.28 15.38 -26.82
N GLN A 314 35.57 14.86 -28.01
CA GLN A 314 36.50 13.76 -28.25
C GLN A 314 37.87 14.12 -27.72
N ALA A 315 38.44 13.23 -26.90
CA ALA A 315 39.87 13.11 -26.72
C ALA A 315 40.41 12.23 -27.85
N ILE A 316 40.91 12.88 -28.90
CA ILE A 316 41.93 12.32 -29.80
C ILE A 316 43.03 13.39 -29.90
N ASN A 317 44.00 13.27 -28.99
CA ASN A 317 45.45 13.38 -29.20
C ASN A 317 46.14 13.13 -27.86
#